data_AF-A0A392QGC7-F1
#
_entry.id   AF-A0A392QGC7-F1
#
_cell.length_a   1.000
_cell.length_b   1.000
_cell.length_c   1.000
_cell.angle_alpha   90.00
_cell.angle_beta   90.00
_cell.angle_gamma   90.00
#
_symmetry.space_group_name_H-M   'P 1'
#
loop_
_entity.id
_entity.type
_entity.pdbx_description
1 polymer ?
#
loop_
_entity_poly.entity_id
_entity_poly.type
_entity_poly.pdbx_seq_one_letter_code
_entity_poly.pdbx_strand_id
1 'polypeptide(L)'
;LCYNQLTGSIPTQLGDLKKLSVLALQSNKLAGAIPASLGDLGMLMRLDLSSNNLFGSIPTKLAEAPFLQVLDVHNNTLSGNVPPGNEVATYLTASFYFFH
;
A
#
# COMPACT_ATOMS: atom_id res chain seq x y z
N LEU A 1 7.70 7.90 7.99
CA LEU A 1 7.68 9.31 7.53
C LEU A 1 6.22 9.76 7.40
N CYS A 2 5.46 9.72 8.48
CA CYS A 2 4.08 10.17 8.46
C CYS A 2 4.01 11.70 8.58
N TYR A 3 2.94 12.32 8.08
CA TYR A 3 2.66 13.76 8.23
C TYR A 3 3.76 14.67 7.66
N ASN A 4 4.08 14.47 6.39
CA ASN A 4 5.03 15.33 5.68
C ASN A 4 4.42 15.83 4.36
N GLN A 5 5.21 16.61 3.61
CA GLN A 5 4.83 17.11 2.29
C GLN A 5 5.59 16.36 1.19
N LEU A 6 5.91 15.07 1.41
CA LEU A 6 6.65 14.29 0.43
C LEU A 6 5.82 14.14 -0.84
N THR A 7 6.43 14.41 -1.99
CA THR A 7 5.84 14.35 -3.32
C THR A 7 6.56 13.34 -4.20
N GLY A 8 6.01 13.07 -5.39
CA GLY A 8 6.58 12.12 -6.34
C GLY A 8 6.10 10.69 -6.08
N SER A 9 6.70 9.73 -6.76
CA SER A 9 6.36 8.32 -6.65
C SER A 9 7.12 7.61 -5.54
N ILE A 10 6.54 6.49 -5.09
CA ILE A 10 7.23 5.56 -4.20
C ILE A 10 8.35 4.90 -5.02
N PRO A 11 9.64 5.02 -4.63
CA PRO A 11 10.75 4.43 -5.36
C PRO A 11 10.69 2.90 -5.33
N THR A 12 10.99 2.24 -6.46
CA THR A 12 10.99 0.78 -6.56
C THR A 12 12.08 0.16 -5.67
N GLN A 13 13.17 0.89 -5.44
CA GLN A 13 14.33 0.49 -4.62
C GLN A 13 13.97 0.26 -3.15
N LEU A 14 12.82 0.77 -2.67
CA LEU A 14 12.35 0.42 -1.33
C LEU A 14 12.15 -1.09 -1.17
N GLY A 15 11.84 -1.80 -2.26
CA GLY A 15 11.73 -3.27 -2.28
C GLY A 15 13.03 -4.02 -1.92
N ASP A 16 14.18 -3.35 -1.94
CA ASP A 16 15.48 -3.96 -1.61
C ASP A 16 15.74 -4.01 -0.09
N LEU A 17 14.91 -3.35 0.72
CA LEU A 17 15.05 -3.29 2.17
C LEU A 17 14.52 -4.56 2.86
N LYS A 18 15.14 -5.71 2.60
CA LYS A 18 14.63 -7.05 3.00
C LYS A 18 14.37 -7.25 4.49
N LYS A 19 14.95 -6.42 5.36
CA LYS A 19 14.77 -6.47 6.82
C LYS A 19 13.69 -5.52 7.34
N LEU A 20 13.02 -4.77 6.46
CA LEU A 20 12.01 -3.79 6.84
C LEU A 20 10.74 -4.50 7.31
N SER A 21 10.33 -4.21 8.54
CA SER A 21 9.10 -4.76 9.15
C SER A 21 7.91 -3.81 9.10
N VAL A 22 8.16 -2.50 9.09
CA VAL A 22 7.12 -1.47 9.03
C VAL A 22 7.51 -0.40 8.02
N LEU A 23 6.63 -0.13 7.07
CA LEU A 23 6.71 1.00 6.15
C LEU A 23 5.49 1.90 6.33
N ALA A 24 5.72 3.08 6.88
CA ALA A 24 4.68 4.07 7.18
C ALA A 24 4.95 5.38 6.42
N LEU A 25 4.15 5.62 5.38
CA LEU A 25 4.23 6.77 4.47
C LEU A 25 2.92 7.57 4.41
N GLN A 26 2.03 7.34 5.37
CA GLN A 26 0.72 7.96 5.40
C GLN A 26 0.76 9.48 5.57
N SER A 27 -0.30 10.15 5.12
CA SER A 27 -0.45 11.61 5.23
C SER A 27 0.72 12.35 4.56
N ASN A 28 0.89 12.09 3.26
CA ASN A 28 1.84 12.78 2.38
C ASN A 28 1.13 13.18 1.07
N LYS A 29 1.89 13.66 0.09
CA LYS A 29 1.42 13.99 -1.26
C LYS A 29 2.02 13.06 -2.33
N LEU A 30 2.33 11.82 -1.96
CA LEU A 30 2.88 10.83 -2.88
C LEU A 30 1.85 10.51 -3.97
N ALA A 31 2.29 10.33 -5.20
CA ALA A 31 1.43 10.06 -6.36
C ALA A 31 2.07 8.99 -7.25
N GLY A 32 1.26 8.36 -8.10
CA GLY A 32 1.71 7.21 -8.91
C GLY A 32 1.14 5.89 -8.44
N ALA A 33 1.52 4.82 -9.13
CA ALA A 33 1.15 3.47 -8.74
C ALA A 33 1.96 2.97 -7.53
N ILE A 34 1.37 2.06 -6.76
CA ILE A 34 2.08 1.32 -5.71
C ILE A 34 3.07 0.37 -6.41
N PRO A 35 4.38 0.43 -6.14
CA PRO A 35 5.34 -0.46 -6.76
C PRO A 35 5.14 -1.91 -6.32
N ALA A 36 5.09 -2.84 -7.28
CA ALA A 36 5.02 -4.27 -6.99
C ALA A 36 6.25 -4.76 -6.19
N SER A 37 7.39 -4.06 -6.28
CA SER A 37 8.60 -4.38 -5.51
C SER A 37 8.41 -4.27 -3.99
N LEU A 38 7.39 -3.56 -3.51
CA LEU A 38 7.06 -3.57 -2.08
C LEU A 38 6.59 -4.96 -1.60
N GLY A 39 6.08 -5.81 -2.49
CA GLY A 39 5.81 -7.22 -2.20
C GLY A 39 7.08 -8.07 -2.03
N ASP A 40 8.25 -7.57 -2.42
CA ASP A 40 9.53 -8.24 -2.20
C ASP A 40 10.12 -8.00 -0.79
N LEU A 41 9.41 -7.25 0.05
CA LEU A 41 9.76 -7.00 1.44
C LEU A 41 9.37 -8.21 2.30
N GLY A 42 10.18 -9.26 2.26
CA GLY A 42 9.89 -10.54 2.88
C GLY A 42 9.79 -10.57 4.41
N MET A 43 9.98 -9.44 5.11
CA MET A 43 9.74 -9.32 6.56
C MET A 43 8.70 -8.25 6.91
N LEU A 44 8.04 -7.66 5.90
CA LEU A 44 7.10 -6.56 6.11
C LEU A 44 5.84 -7.07 6.79
N MET A 45 5.51 -6.46 7.92
CA MET A 45 4.32 -6.74 8.72
C MET A 45 3.26 -5.66 8.57
N ARG A 46 3.67 -4.40 8.38
CA ARG A 46 2.76 -3.28 8.22
C ARG A 46 3.19 -2.36 7.08
N LEU A 47 2.26 -2.13 6.16
CA LEU A 47 2.34 -1.13 5.10
C LEU A 47 1.21 -0.13 5.25
N ASP A 48 1.55 1.12 5.53
CA ASP A 48 0.60 2.23 5.69
C ASP A 48 0.90 3.31 4.65
N LEU A 49 0.07 3.36 3.61
CA LEU A 49 0.13 4.29 2.48
C LEU A 49 -1.07 5.24 2.48
N SER A 50 -1.86 5.25 3.56
CA SER A 50 -3.11 5.98 3.63
C SER A 50 -2.94 7.49 3.48
N SER A 51 -3.98 8.18 3.02
CA SER A 51 -3.96 9.65 2.85
C SER A 51 -2.80 10.13 1.97
N ASN A 52 -2.79 9.68 0.71
CA ASN A 52 -1.89 10.09 -0.36
C ASN A 52 -2.68 10.24 -1.68
N ASN A 53 -2.00 10.51 -2.79
CA ASN A 53 -2.59 10.63 -4.14
C ASN A 53 -2.23 9.42 -5.03
N LEU A 54 -2.12 8.22 -4.45
CA LEU A 54 -1.76 7.00 -5.19
C LEU A 54 -2.92 6.54 -6.07
N PHE A 55 -2.61 5.99 -7.25
CA PHE A 55 -3.61 5.54 -8.23
C PHE A 55 -3.26 4.20 -8.86
N GLY A 56 -4.20 3.63 -9.62
CA GLY A 56 -4.06 2.28 -10.18
C GLY A 56 -4.44 1.20 -9.18
N SER A 57 -4.03 -0.04 -9.45
CA SER A 57 -4.40 -1.19 -8.62
C SER A 57 -3.38 -1.49 -7.52
N ILE A 58 -3.85 -2.19 -6.49
CA ILE A 58 -2.98 -2.79 -5.47
C ILE A 58 -2.24 -3.96 -6.14
N PRO A 59 -0.90 -4.01 -6.12
CA PRO A 59 -0.14 -5.12 -6.67
C PRO A 59 -0.48 -6.45 -5.99
N THR A 60 -0.75 -7.49 -6.78
CA THR A 60 -1.04 -8.86 -6.25
C THR A 60 0.09 -9.39 -5.38
N LYS A 61 1.33 -9.02 -5.69
CA LYS A 61 2.52 -9.41 -4.91
C LYS A 61 2.49 -8.94 -3.46
N LEU A 62 1.75 -7.87 -3.13
CA LEU A 62 1.56 -7.46 -1.73
C LEU A 62 0.67 -8.45 -0.96
N ALA A 63 -0.29 -9.08 -1.64
CA ALA A 63 -1.17 -10.10 -1.06
C ALA A 63 -0.48 -11.47 -0.95
N GLU A 64 0.65 -11.65 -1.63
CA GLU A 64 1.53 -12.82 -1.50
C GLU A 64 2.62 -12.63 -0.42
N ALA A 65 2.70 -11.44 0.19
CA ALA A 65 3.72 -11.13 1.17
C ALA A 65 3.51 -11.95 2.46
N PRO A 66 4.46 -12.82 2.85
CA PRO A 66 4.21 -13.89 3.81
C PRO A 66 3.93 -13.43 5.24
N PHE A 67 4.36 -12.22 5.61
CA PHE A 67 4.21 -11.68 6.96
C PHE A 67 3.36 -10.42 7.02
N LEU A 68 2.78 -9.97 5.90
CA LEU A 68 2.01 -8.73 5.87
C LEU A 68 0.69 -8.93 6.63
N GLN A 69 0.51 -8.17 7.71
CA GLN A 69 -0.64 -8.24 8.61
C GLN A 69 -1.52 -7.00 8.50
N VAL A 70 -0.95 -5.87 8.09
CA VAL A 70 -1.68 -4.61 7.96
C VAL A 70 -1.30 -3.97 6.63
N LEU A 71 -2.29 -3.83 5.76
CA LEU A 71 -2.23 -3.02 4.56
C LEU A 71 -3.27 -1.91 4.67
N ASP A 72 -2.82 -0.69 4.91
CA ASP A 72 -3.69 0.49 4.91
C ASP A 72 -3.40 1.35 3.68
N VAL A 73 -4.41 1.50 2.83
CA VAL A 73 -4.36 2.29 1.60
C VAL A 73 -5.53 3.26 1.48
N HIS A 74 -6.29 3.48 2.57
CA HIS A 74 -7.47 4.34 2.54
C HIS A 74 -7.10 5.78 2.16
N ASN A 75 -8.08 6.56 1.68
CA ASN A 75 -7.87 7.96 1.26
C ASN A 75 -6.75 8.08 0.21
N ASN A 76 -6.88 7.30 -0.87
CA ASN A 76 -6.11 7.37 -2.11
C ASN A 76 -7.09 7.29 -3.29
N THR A 77 -6.58 7.35 -4.53
CA THR A 77 -7.35 7.24 -5.78
C THR A 77 -7.17 5.88 -6.46
N LEU A 78 -7.04 4.81 -5.67
CA LEU A 78 -6.84 3.45 -6.17
C LEU A 78 -8.10 2.90 -6.85
N SER A 79 -7.90 1.99 -7.81
CA SER A 79 -8.95 1.37 -8.60
C SER A 79 -8.67 -0.12 -8.83
N GLY A 80 -9.67 -0.85 -9.32
CA GLY A 80 -9.58 -2.29 -9.54
C GLY A 80 -9.91 -3.13 -8.30
N ASN A 81 -9.71 -4.44 -8.41
CA ASN A 81 -10.08 -5.39 -7.38
C ASN A 81 -9.01 -5.48 -6.30
N VAL A 82 -9.48 -5.78 -5.08
CA VAL A 82 -8.61 -6.21 -3.98
C VAL A 82 -7.98 -7.54 -4.41
N PRO A 83 -6.64 -7.66 -4.39
CA PRO A 83 -6.00 -8.91 -4.77
C PRO A 83 -6.42 -10.06 -3.84
N PRO A 84 -6.65 -11.26 -4.39
CA PRO A 84 -6.87 -12.44 -3.57
C PRO A 84 -5.55 -12.81 -2.88
N GLY A 85 -5.53 -12.68 -1.56
CA GLY A 85 -4.46 -13.17 -0.70
C GLY A 85 -5.03 -13.55 0.65
N ASN A 86 -4.18 -14.08 1.52
CA ASN A 86 -4.45 -14.31 2.94
C ASN A 86 -5.46 -13.28 3.48
N GLU A 87 -6.48 -13.74 4.20
CA GLU A 87 -7.60 -12.97 4.76
C GLU A 87 -7.11 -11.92 5.79
N VAL A 88 -6.22 -11.03 5.38
CA VAL A 88 -5.76 -9.89 6.13
C VAL A 88 -6.98 -9.02 6.27
N ALA A 89 -7.30 -8.67 7.51
CA ALA A 89 -8.30 -7.69 7.91
C ALA A 89 -7.98 -6.36 7.22
N THR A 90 -8.34 -6.29 5.94
CA THR A 90 -8.11 -5.13 5.12
C THR A 90 -9.25 -4.22 5.52
N TYR A 91 -8.95 -3.22 6.36
CA TYR A 91 -9.85 -2.08 6.54
C TYR A 91 -9.86 -1.28 5.24
N LEU A 92 -10.41 -1.89 4.18
CA LEU A 92 -10.84 -1.21 3.00
C LEU A 92 -12.13 -0.49 3.40
N THR A 93 -12.00 0.66 4.05
CA THR A 93 -13.00 1.70 3.82
C THR A 93 -12.71 2.27 2.43
N ALA A 94 -12.83 1.42 1.42
CA ALA A 94 -12.91 1.88 0.07
C ALA A 94 -14.25 2.59 -0.04
N SER A 95 -14.24 3.75 -0.66
CA SER A 95 -15.43 4.42 -1.19
C SER A 95 -16.12 3.60 -2.29
N PHE A 96 -16.10 2.26 -2.23
CA PHE A 96 -17.04 1.38 -2.92
C PHE A 96 -18.40 1.47 -2.22
N TYR A 97 -18.95 2.68 -2.13
CA TYR A 97 -20.39 2.81 -2.11
C TYR A 97 -20.86 2.34 -3.50
N PHE A 98 -21.53 1.20 -3.47
CA PHE A 98 -22.43 0.74 -4.51
C PHE A 98 -23.11 1.93 -5.21
N PHE A 99 -22.99 2.00 -6.54
CA PHE A 99 -24.07 2.58 -7.32
C PHE A 99 -25.33 1.73 -7.04
N HIS A 100 -26.31 2.35 -6.38
CA HIS A 100 -27.71 2.29 -6.81
C HIS A 100 -28.08 3.71 -7.20
#